data_AF-G2E0H4-F1
#
_entry.id   AF-G2E0H4-F1
#
_cell.length_a   1.000
_cell.length_b   1.000
_cell.length_c   1.000
_cell.angle_alpha   90.00
_cell.angle_beta   90.00
_cell.angle_gamma   90.00
#
_symmetry.space_group_name_H-M   'P 1'
#
loop_
_entity.id
_entity.type
_entity.pdbx_description
1 polymer ?
#
loop_
_entity_poly.entity_id
_entity_poly.type
_entity_poly.pdbx_seq_one_letter_code
_entity_poly.pdbx_strand_id
1 'polypeptide(L)'
;MALNSAPPNLEPRELGLGQALKSFPGESLCGDQCGWWLQPNRLRLALADGLGHGPEAHKAAEAVIHQIATTPGQGLPETFADCDRALIGTRGVALSVVDVPFGTEAILHAAVGNIRTLLLQDGHIRRLGGARGIVGAGYSGLHPERFSLRPGDWLVIFSDGIPEDADIAASLIENRPSNALAEQLLVQWASDRDDAGILIYQHE
;
A
#
# COMPACT_ATOMS: atom_id res chain seq x y z
N MET A 1 14.52 8.07 3.74
CA MET A 1 13.99 8.82 4.91
C MET A 1 12.50 8.59 4.89
N ALA A 2 11.90 8.01 5.93
CA ALA A 2 10.49 7.56 5.88
C ALA A 2 9.55 8.74 5.61
N LEU A 3 8.78 8.65 4.51
CA LEU A 3 7.90 9.70 3.98
C LEU A 3 6.54 9.76 4.71
N ASN A 4 6.46 9.28 5.94
CA ASN A 4 5.21 9.22 6.69
C ASN A 4 4.97 10.55 7.39
N SER A 5 3.90 11.25 7.04
CA SER A 5 3.52 12.52 7.68
C SER A 5 2.40 12.27 8.69
N ALA A 6 2.75 11.80 9.89
CA ALA A 6 1.93 12.03 11.09
C ALA A 6 2.35 13.37 11.73
N PRO A 7 1.50 13.95 12.59
CA PRO A 7 1.97 14.86 13.64
C PRO A 7 3.16 14.22 14.36
N PRO A 8 4.18 14.98 14.79
CA PRO A 8 5.46 14.46 15.29
C PRO A 8 5.38 13.54 16.54
N ASN A 9 4.19 13.32 17.09
CA ASN A 9 3.95 12.53 18.30
C ASN A 9 2.96 11.37 18.09
N LEU A 10 2.54 11.07 16.85
CA LEU A 10 1.62 9.97 16.56
C LEU A 10 2.39 8.80 15.95
N GLU A 11 2.47 7.71 16.70
CA GLU A 11 3.11 6.48 16.24
C GLU A 11 2.17 5.69 15.31
N PRO A 12 2.70 4.93 14.32
CA PRO A 12 1.86 4.11 13.43
C PRO A 12 0.88 3.21 14.18
N ARG A 13 1.31 2.64 15.31
CA ARG A 13 0.48 1.78 16.16
C ARG A 13 -0.73 2.52 16.74
N GLU A 14 -0.60 3.80 17.05
CA GLU A 14 -1.69 4.64 17.56
C GLU A 14 -2.70 5.00 16.45
N LEU A 15 -2.29 4.85 15.19
CA LEU A 15 -3.17 4.97 14.02
C LEU A 15 -3.68 3.60 13.56
N GLY A 16 -3.46 2.53 14.33
CA GLY A 16 -3.83 1.18 13.90
C GLY A 16 -3.07 0.73 12.65
N LEU A 17 -1.80 1.11 12.46
CA LEU A 17 -0.98 0.79 11.29
C LEU A 17 0.22 -0.12 11.60
N GLY A 18 0.63 -0.86 10.57
CA GLY A 18 1.92 -1.54 10.50
C GLY A 18 2.38 -1.67 9.05
N GLN A 19 3.68 -1.59 8.81
CA GLN A 19 4.24 -1.85 7.48
C GLN A 19 5.63 -2.49 7.58
N ALA A 20 5.98 -3.28 6.58
CA ALA A 20 7.30 -3.88 6.44
C ALA A 20 7.66 -4.08 4.96
N LEU A 21 8.95 -4.16 4.69
CA LEU A 21 9.53 -4.42 3.37
C LEU A 21 10.63 -5.50 3.52
N LYS A 22 10.78 -6.35 2.52
CA LYS A 22 11.84 -7.36 2.39
C LYS A 22 12.42 -7.23 0.99
N SER A 23 13.73 -6.98 0.90
CA SER A 23 14.40 -6.92 -0.39
C SER A 23 14.60 -8.30 -1.00
N PHE A 24 14.64 -8.37 -2.33
CA PHE A 24 15.06 -9.54 -3.08
C PHE A 24 16.44 -10.04 -2.56
N PRO A 25 16.66 -11.36 -2.40
CA PRO A 25 17.90 -11.88 -1.87
C PRO A 25 19.14 -11.40 -2.64
N GLY A 26 20.05 -10.73 -1.93
CA GLY A 26 21.28 -10.16 -2.49
C GLY A 26 21.18 -8.69 -2.90
N GLU A 27 19.98 -8.11 -2.91
CA GLU A 27 19.78 -6.66 -3.11
C GLU A 27 19.83 -5.92 -1.77
N SER A 28 20.46 -4.74 -1.78
CA SER A 28 20.54 -3.85 -0.63
C SER A 28 19.35 -2.90 -0.52
N LEU A 29 18.57 -2.75 -1.58
CA LEU A 29 17.42 -1.88 -1.68
C LEU A 29 16.23 -2.71 -2.15
N CYS A 30 15.10 -2.57 -1.46
CA CYS A 30 13.85 -3.21 -1.84
C CYS A 30 13.21 -2.45 -3.01
N GLY A 31 12.77 -3.17 -4.04
CA GLY A 31 11.97 -2.67 -5.15
C GLY A 31 10.60 -2.12 -4.74
N ASP A 32 10.10 -2.52 -3.57
CA ASP A 32 8.83 -2.08 -3.02
C ASP A 32 8.98 -0.87 -2.08
N GLN A 33 7.90 -0.09 -1.97
CA GLN A 33 7.75 0.97 -0.98
C GLN A 33 6.33 1.04 -0.42
N CYS A 34 6.24 1.29 0.89
CA CYS A 34 4.99 1.54 1.61
C CYS A 34 4.98 2.98 2.13
N GLY A 35 3.81 3.62 2.13
CA GLY A 35 3.64 4.95 2.69
C GLY A 35 2.26 5.18 3.26
N TRP A 36 2.18 6.03 4.27
CA TRP A 36 0.92 6.52 4.78
C TRP A 36 1.01 7.99 5.19
N TRP A 37 -0.11 8.70 5.08
CA TRP A 37 -0.18 10.13 5.32
C TRP A 37 -1.46 10.48 6.06
N LEU A 38 -1.31 11.05 7.26
CA LEU A 38 -2.42 11.61 8.00
C LEU A 38 -2.67 13.04 7.51
N GLN A 39 -3.84 13.26 6.93
CA GLN A 39 -4.27 14.54 6.39
C GLN A 39 -5.46 15.07 7.19
N PRO A 40 -5.82 16.37 7.09
CA PRO A 40 -6.89 16.93 7.90
C PRO A 40 -8.26 16.24 7.76
N ASN A 41 -8.54 15.60 6.62
CA ASN A 41 -9.83 14.98 6.32
C ASN A 41 -9.76 13.47 6.04
N ARG A 42 -8.59 12.86 6.02
CA ARG A 42 -8.42 11.44 5.71
C ARG A 42 -7.08 10.88 6.16
N LEU A 43 -7.02 9.57 6.30
CA LEU A 43 -5.78 8.79 6.26
C LEU A 43 -5.60 8.23 4.84
N ARG A 44 -4.43 8.44 4.23
CA ARG A 44 -4.08 7.82 2.94
C ARG A 44 -3.03 6.73 3.16
N LEU A 45 -3.23 5.58 2.54
CA LEU A 45 -2.32 4.44 2.55
C LEU A 45 -1.90 4.14 1.11
N ALA A 46 -0.65 3.79 0.89
CA ALA A 46 -0.17 3.35 -0.42
C ALA A 46 0.91 2.27 -0.30
N LEU A 47 0.93 1.40 -1.31
CA LEU A 47 2.02 0.46 -1.55
C LEU A 47 2.33 0.47 -3.05
N ALA A 48 3.62 0.56 -3.36
CA ALA A 48 4.14 0.54 -4.71
C ALA A 48 5.17 -0.59 -4.86
N ASP A 49 5.10 -1.29 -5.98
CA ASP A 49 6.07 -2.29 -6.44
C ASP A 49 6.72 -1.74 -7.70
N GLY A 50 8.02 -1.43 -7.61
CA GLY A 50 8.80 -0.96 -8.75
C GLY A 50 9.21 -2.10 -9.65
N LEU A 51 9.06 -1.94 -10.97
CA LEU A 51 9.25 -3.06 -11.90
C LEU A 51 10.65 -3.70 -11.80
N GLY A 52 10.67 -5.01 -11.54
CA GLY A 52 11.87 -5.81 -11.32
C GLY A 52 12.39 -5.65 -9.89
N HIS A 53 13.70 -5.80 -9.68
CA HIS A 53 14.30 -5.63 -8.35
C HIS A 53 15.49 -4.67 -8.38
N GLY A 54 16.00 -4.38 -7.19
CA GLY A 54 17.22 -3.61 -6.96
C GLY A 54 17.05 -2.09 -7.13
N PRO A 55 18.15 -1.33 -7.30
CA PRO A 55 18.15 0.12 -7.17
C PRO A 55 17.20 0.87 -8.13
N GLU A 56 17.01 0.39 -9.35
CA GLU A 56 16.15 1.06 -10.33
C GLU A 56 14.65 0.82 -10.07
N ALA A 57 14.29 -0.36 -9.54
CA ALA A 57 12.94 -0.63 -9.05
C ALA A 57 12.65 0.24 -7.83
N HIS A 58 13.57 0.23 -6.85
CA HIS A 58 13.51 1.06 -5.66
C HIS A 58 13.31 2.55 -5.99
N LYS A 59 14.07 3.07 -6.95
CA LYS A 59 13.97 4.46 -7.39
C LYS A 59 12.58 4.81 -7.95
N ALA A 60 11.95 3.90 -8.70
CA ALA A 60 10.60 4.11 -9.20
C ALA A 60 9.56 4.10 -8.07
N ALA A 61 9.64 3.13 -7.16
CA ALA A 61 8.77 3.04 -5.99
C ALA A 61 8.95 4.22 -5.03
N GLU A 62 10.19 4.67 -4.78
CA GLU A 62 10.45 5.84 -3.94
C GLU A 62 9.89 7.12 -4.57
N ALA A 63 10.07 7.29 -5.89
CA ALA A 63 9.57 8.45 -6.60
C ALA A 63 8.04 8.56 -6.53
N VAL A 64 7.31 7.44 -6.61
CA VAL A 64 5.84 7.46 -6.53
C VAL A 64 5.36 7.80 -5.12
N ILE A 65 5.97 7.22 -4.08
CA ILE A 65 5.61 7.53 -2.68
C ILE A 65 5.93 9.01 -2.38
N HIS A 66 7.05 9.52 -2.87
CA HIS A 66 7.39 10.94 -2.76
C HIS A 66 6.38 11.84 -3.47
N GLN A 67 5.93 11.46 -4.67
CA GLN A 67 4.91 12.21 -5.42
C GLN A 67 3.60 12.29 -4.62
N ILE A 68 3.14 11.18 -4.04
CA ILE A 68 1.92 11.15 -3.21
C ILE A 68 2.09 12.02 -1.96
N ALA A 69 3.24 11.94 -1.29
CA ALA A 69 3.54 12.72 -0.09
C ALA A 69 3.49 14.23 -0.34
N THR A 70 3.91 14.68 -1.53
CA THR A 70 3.99 16.10 -1.89
C THR A 70 2.71 16.66 -2.52
N THR A 71 1.69 15.83 -2.76
CA THR A 71 0.40 16.22 -3.35
C THR A 71 -0.82 15.82 -2.51
N PRO A 72 -0.86 16.14 -1.20
CA PRO A 72 -1.85 15.59 -0.27
C PRO A 72 -3.31 16.00 -0.55
N GLY A 73 -3.58 17.04 -1.34
CA GLY A 73 -4.94 17.54 -1.58
C GLY A 73 -5.76 16.77 -2.63
N GLN A 74 -5.14 15.87 -3.39
CA GLN A 74 -5.73 15.32 -4.62
C GLN A 74 -6.61 14.10 -4.38
N GLY A 75 -7.65 13.94 -5.20
CA GLY A 75 -8.41 12.69 -5.31
C GLY A 75 -7.58 11.56 -5.92
N LEU A 76 -8.09 10.33 -5.87
CA LEU A 76 -7.36 9.17 -6.39
C LEU A 76 -7.05 9.28 -7.91
N PRO A 77 -7.97 9.67 -8.80
CA PRO A 77 -7.66 9.80 -10.23
C PRO A 77 -6.53 10.79 -10.52
N GLU A 78 -6.56 11.96 -9.86
CA GLU A 78 -5.53 12.98 -10.01
C GLU A 78 -4.19 12.50 -9.43
N THR A 79 -4.22 11.83 -8.28
CA THR A 79 -3.02 11.25 -7.65
C THR A 79 -2.34 10.27 -8.61
N PHE A 80 -3.10 9.35 -9.23
CA PHE A 80 -2.55 8.39 -10.18
C PHE A 80 -2.05 9.05 -11.47
N ALA A 81 -2.71 10.09 -11.96
CA ALA A 81 -2.25 10.84 -13.15
C ALA A 81 -0.95 11.62 -12.88
N ASP A 82 -0.80 12.17 -11.68
CA ASP A 82 0.41 12.86 -11.25
C ASP A 82 1.58 11.89 -11.06
N CYS A 83 1.32 10.75 -10.41
CA CYS A 83 2.27 9.65 -10.29
C CYS A 83 2.74 9.12 -11.66
N ASP A 84 1.82 8.93 -12.61
CA ASP A 84 2.16 8.48 -13.97
C ASP A 84 3.16 9.42 -14.65
N ARG A 85 2.91 10.73 -14.57
CA ARG A 85 3.81 11.75 -15.14
C ARG A 85 5.15 11.82 -14.40
N ALA A 86 5.13 11.70 -13.08
CA ALA A 86 6.35 11.75 -12.25
C ALA A 86 7.29 10.57 -12.52
N LEU A 87 6.77 9.44 -12.99
CA LEU A 87 7.53 8.23 -13.26
C LEU A 87 8.01 8.08 -14.72
N ILE A 88 7.77 9.07 -15.60
CA ILE A 88 8.27 9.04 -16.98
C ILE A 88 9.80 8.91 -16.96
N GLY A 89 10.31 7.89 -17.66
CA GLY A 89 11.74 7.60 -17.75
C GLY A 89 12.30 6.78 -16.57
N THR A 90 11.44 6.33 -15.65
CA THR A 90 11.75 5.29 -14.66
C THR A 90 11.29 3.92 -15.18
N ARG A 91 11.46 2.85 -14.38
CA ARG A 91 10.87 1.54 -14.68
C ARG A 91 9.34 1.50 -14.54
N GLY A 92 8.75 2.48 -13.86
CA GLY A 92 7.35 2.49 -13.48
C GLY A 92 7.08 1.58 -12.27
N VAL A 93 5.82 1.58 -11.83
CA VAL A 93 5.37 0.81 -10.67
C VAL A 93 4.00 0.18 -10.90
N ALA A 94 3.71 -0.91 -10.20
CA ALA A 94 2.35 -1.21 -9.77
C ALA A 94 2.05 -0.45 -8.47
N LEU A 95 0.82 0.03 -8.30
CA LEU A 95 0.45 0.94 -7.21
C LEU A 95 -0.97 0.65 -6.72
N SER A 96 -1.14 0.55 -5.40
CA SER A 96 -2.44 0.64 -4.75
C SER A 96 -2.46 1.85 -3.81
N VAL A 97 -3.56 2.61 -3.84
CA VAL A 97 -3.80 3.73 -2.92
C VAL A 97 -5.19 3.59 -2.32
N VAL A 98 -5.27 3.74 -1.00
CA VAL A 98 -6.51 3.73 -0.23
C VAL A 98 -6.63 5.05 0.53
N ASP A 99 -7.72 5.77 0.31
CA ASP A 99 -8.14 6.88 1.15
C ASP A 99 -9.19 6.39 2.17
N VAL A 100 -9.02 6.77 3.43
CA VAL A 100 -9.94 6.55 4.54
C VAL A 100 -10.45 7.92 5.02
N PRO A 101 -11.52 8.48 4.41
CA PRO A 101 -12.04 9.79 4.80
C PRO A 101 -12.74 9.75 6.15
N PHE A 102 -12.39 10.69 7.03
CA PHE A 102 -12.93 10.74 8.38
C PHE A 102 -14.43 11.06 8.37
N GLY A 103 -15.18 10.39 9.25
CA GLY A 103 -16.63 10.59 9.41
C GLY A 103 -17.50 10.02 8.29
N THR A 104 -16.96 9.19 7.39
CA THR A 104 -17.72 8.64 6.25
C THR A 104 -17.96 7.12 6.27
N GLU A 105 -17.44 6.41 7.29
CA GLU A 105 -17.53 4.94 7.45
C GLU A 105 -17.24 4.17 6.15
N ALA A 106 -16.23 4.62 5.42
CA ALA A 106 -15.90 4.07 4.10
C ALA A 106 -14.47 4.34 3.70
N ILE A 107 -14.01 3.59 2.72
CA ILE A 107 -12.78 3.85 1.98
C ILE A 107 -13.07 4.20 0.53
N LEU A 108 -12.13 4.88 -0.10
CA LEU A 108 -11.97 4.94 -1.54
C LEU A 108 -10.68 4.18 -1.89
N HIS A 109 -10.75 3.28 -2.85
CA HIS A 109 -9.63 2.47 -3.29
C HIS A 109 -9.44 2.59 -4.79
N ALA A 110 -8.19 2.69 -5.23
CA ALA A 110 -7.81 2.57 -6.62
C ALA A 110 -6.45 1.88 -6.71
N ALA A 111 -6.28 1.01 -7.70
CA ALA A 111 -5.03 0.32 -7.94
C ALA A 111 -4.75 0.18 -9.44
N VAL A 112 -3.47 0.09 -9.80
CA VAL A 112 -2.97 -0.24 -11.13
C VAL A 112 -1.93 -1.34 -10.97
N GLY A 113 -2.06 -2.41 -11.74
CA GLY A 113 -1.09 -3.50 -11.78
C GLY A 113 -1.46 -4.67 -10.85
N ASN A 114 -0.44 -5.27 -10.24
CA ASN A 114 -0.49 -6.52 -9.46
C ASN A 114 -0.51 -6.31 -7.94
N ILE A 115 -0.55 -5.08 -7.41
CA ILE A 115 -0.72 -4.87 -5.97
C ILE A 115 -2.07 -5.42 -5.50
N ARG A 116 -2.06 -6.20 -4.43
CA ARG A 116 -3.25 -6.78 -3.83
C ARG A 116 -3.74 -5.92 -2.67
N THR A 117 -5.06 -5.78 -2.55
CA THR A 117 -5.69 -5.11 -1.42
C THR A 117 -6.85 -5.95 -0.90
N LEU A 118 -6.82 -6.26 0.39
CA LEU A 118 -7.86 -7.00 1.10
C LEU A 118 -8.58 -6.08 2.06
N LEU A 119 -9.90 -6.23 2.12
CA LEU A 119 -10.77 -5.68 3.14
C LEU A 119 -11.37 -6.85 3.92
N LEU A 120 -11.09 -6.93 5.22
CA LEU A 120 -11.58 -7.99 6.10
C LEU A 120 -12.66 -7.42 7.02
N GLN A 121 -13.85 -8.03 6.97
CA GLN A 121 -15.05 -7.57 7.68
C GLN A 121 -15.84 -8.79 8.16
N ASP A 122 -16.21 -8.83 9.43
CA ASP A 122 -17.06 -9.89 10.00
C ASP A 122 -16.59 -11.33 9.65
N GLY A 123 -15.27 -11.57 9.61
CA GLY A 123 -14.67 -12.87 9.25
C GLY A 123 -14.65 -13.18 7.75
N HIS A 124 -15.07 -12.26 6.88
CA HIS A 124 -15.02 -12.39 5.43
C HIS A 124 -13.89 -11.57 4.83
N ILE A 125 -13.25 -12.12 3.80
CA ILE A 125 -12.18 -11.46 3.03
C ILE A 125 -12.76 -11.00 1.69
N ARG A 126 -12.70 -9.70 1.42
CA ARG A 126 -12.97 -9.11 0.12
C ARG A 126 -11.67 -8.68 -0.53
N ARG A 127 -11.38 -9.18 -1.74
CA ARG A 127 -10.29 -8.69 -2.59
C ARG A 127 -10.78 -7.48 -3.36
N LEU A 128 -10.08 -6.36 -3.28
CA LEU A 128 -10.42 -5.14 -3.99
C LEU A 128 -9.75 -5.14 -5.37
N GLY A 129 -10.47 -4.61 -6.38
CA GLY A 129 -10.05 -4.65 -7.78
C GLY A 129 -9.00 -3.61 -8.14
N GLY A 130 -8.49 -3.68 -9.37
CA GLY A 130 -7.53 -2.73 -9.90
C GLY A 130 -7.56 -2.68 -11.41
N ALA A 131 -7.10 -1.57 -11.98
CA ALA A 131 -6.90 -1.41 -13.39
C ALA A 131 -5.65 -2.16 -13.88
N ARG A 132 -5.65 -2.55 -15.15
CA ARG A 132 -4.45 -3.09 -15.81
C ARG A 132 -3.55 -1.96 -16.28
N GLY A 133 -2.25 -2.16 -16.14
CA GLY A 133 -1.22 -1.24 -16.64
C GLY A 133 -0.08 -1.09 -15.65
N ILE A 134 0.77 -0.10 -15.92
CA ILE A 134 1.93 0.27 -15.11
C ILE A 134 1.91 1.79 -14.97
N VAL A 135 1.95 2.29 -13.75
CA VAL A 135 2.07 3.73 -13.51
C VAL A 135 3.47 4.17 -13.93
N GLY A 136 3.57 5.13 -14.84
CA GLY A 136 4.82 5.54 -15.49
C GLY A 136 5.04 4.98 -16.89
N ALA A 137 4.26 3.98 -17.31
CA ALA A 137 4.26 3.44 -18.67
C ALA A 137 2.86 3.36 -19.30
N GLY A 138 1.82 3.80 -18.59
CA GLY A 138 0.44 3.87 -19.04
C GLY A 138 -0.47 2.80 -18.43
N TYR A 139 -1.70 3.22 -18.14
CA TYR A 139 -2.81 2.36 -17.68
C TYR A 139 -4.15 2.88 -18.23
N SER A 140 -5.19 2.06 -18.13
CA SER A 140 -6.54 2.44 -18.56
C SER A 140 -7.62 1.83 -17.68
N GLY A 141 -8.79 2.45 -17.63
CA GLY A 141 -9.93 1.96 -16.85
C GLY A 141 -9.76 2.10 -15.33
N LEU A 142 -8.96 3.06 -14.87
CA LEU A 142 -8.85 3.36 -13.45
C LEU A 142 -10.14 4.03 -12.96
N HIS A 143 -10.89 3.30 -12.13
CA HIS A 143 -12.09 3.78 -11.49
C HIS A 143 -11.97 3.57 -9.98
N PRO A 144 -11.91 4.65 -9.18
CA PRO A 144 -11.95 4.51 -7.74
C PRO A 144 -13.24 3.83 -7.29
N GLU A 145 -13.10 2.81 -6.45
CA GLU A 145 -14.21 2.07 -5.86
C GLU A 145 -14.41 2.47 -4.40
N ARG A 146 -15.66 2.46 -3.94
CA ARG A 146 -16.03 2.80 -2.57
C ARG A 146 -16.51 1.56 -1.82
N PHE A 147 -15.97 1.33 -0.63
CA PHE A 147 -16.35 0.22 0.24
C PHE A 147 -16.67 0.73 1.64
N SER A 148 -17.61 0.09 2.33
CA SER A 148 -17.89 0.40 3.74
C SER A 148 -16.71 -0.01 4.62
N LEU A 149 -16.44 0.77 5.66
CA LEU A 149 -15.41 0.51 6.65
C LEU A 149 -15.97 0.81 8.05
N ARG A 150 -15.92 -0.18 8.93
CA ARG A 150 -16.43 -0.12 10.30
C ARG A 150 -15.31 -0.32 11.30
N PRO A 151 -15.45 0.18 12.54
CA PRO A 151 -14.51 -0.12 13.62
C PRO A 151 -14.24 -1.62 13.74
N GLY A 152 -12.96 -1.99 13.80
CA GLY A 152 -12.48 -3.37 13.82
C GLY A 152 -12.16 -3.99 12.46
N ASP A 153 -12.65 -3.42 11.35
CA ASP A 153 -12.33 -3.87 10.00
C ASP A 153 -10.84 -3.70 9.70
N TRP A 154 -10.29 -4.59 8.88
CA TRP A 154 -8.89 -4.52 8.45
C TRP A 154 -8.75 -4.22 6.97
N LEU A 155 -7.73 -3.43 6.65
CA LEU A 155 -7.18 -3.27 5.32
C LEU A 155 -5.77 -3.86 5.28
N VAL A 156 -5.49 -4.65 4.24
CA VAL A 156 -4.17 -5.21 3.97
C VAL A 156 -3.81 -4.87 2.53
N ILE A 157 -2.68 -4.23 2.31
CA ILE A 157 -2.11 -3.98 0.98
C ILE A 157 -0.80 -4.75 0.91
N PHE A 158 -0.57 -5.53 -0.15
CA PHE A 158 0.67 -6.27 -0.34
C PHE A 158 1.06 -6.42 -1.82
N SER A 159 2.35 -6.49 -2.10
CA SER A 159 2.91 -6.79 -3.43
C SER A 159 2.88 -8.29 -3.73
N ASP A 160 3.16 -8.68 -4.97
CA ASP A 160 3.13 -10.08 -5.41
C ASP A 160 4.34 -10.92 -4.94
N GLY A 161 5.31 -10.30 -4.26
CA GLY A 161 6.27 -10.99 -3.41
C GLY A 161 5.65 -11.82 -2.30
N ILE A 162 4.38 -11.56 -1.95
CA ILE A 162 3.56 -12.42 -1.08
C ILE A 162 2.54 -13.18 -1.95
N PRO A 163 2.45 -14.53 -1.81
CA PRO A 163 1.48 -15.33 -2.55
C PRO A 163 0.04 -14.84 -2.35
N GLU A 164 -0.73 -14.84 -3.43
CA GLU A 164 -2.12 -14.36 -3.41
C GLU A 164 -3.02 -15.17 -2.47
N ASP A 165 -2.72 -16.46 -2.28
CA ASP A 165 -3.42 -17.40 -1.41
C ASP A 165 -2.85 -17.47 0.02
N ALA A 166 -1.91 -16.60 0.39
CA ALA A 166 -1.41 -16.48 1.75
C ALA A 166 -2.56 -16.19 2.73
N ASP A 167 -2.66 -17.00 3.79
CA ASP A 167 -3.69 -16.84 4.82
C ASP A 167 -3.31 -15.76 5.83
N ILE A 168 -3.20 -14.52 5.33
CA ILE A 168 -2.86 -13.35 6.15
C ILE A 168 -3.94 -13.09 7.20
N ALA A 169 -5.21 -13.32 6.85
CA ALA A 169 -6.35 -13.01 7.71
C ALA A 169 -6.30 -13.78 9.05
N ALA A 170 -5.91 -15.06 9.03
CA ALA A 170 -5.75 -15.85 10.24
C ALA A 170 -4.77 -15.23 11.24
N SER A 171 -3.68 -14.62 10.75
CA SER A 171 -2.66 -13.97 11.59
C SER A 171 -3.11 -12.62 12.17
N LEU A 172 -4.23 -12.03 11.71
CA LEU A 172 -4.70 -10.71 12.18
C LEU A 172 -5.69 -10.78 13.36
N ILE A 173 -6.46 -11.88 13.49
CA ILE A 173 -7.62 -11.99 14.41
C ILE A 173 -7.25 -11.69 15.88
N GLU A 174 -6.08 -12.12 16.32
CA GLU A 174 -5.63 -12.00 17.72
C GLU A 174 -4.58 -10.91 17.93
N ASN A 175 -4.20 -10.20 16.87
CA ASN A 175 -3.10 -9.24 16.90
C ASN A 175 -3.58 -7.81 16.73
N ARG A 176 -2.71 -6.87 17.10
CA ARG A 176 -2.89 -5.44 16.82
C ARG A 176 -1.94 -5.00 15.71
N PRO A 177 -2.35 -4.03 14.87
CA PRO A 177 -1.46 -3.50 13.85
C PRO A 177 -0.14 -3.00 14.45
N SER A 178 0.97 -3.40 13.84
CA SER A 178 2.31 -2.92 14.18
C SER A 178 3.30 -3.30 13.09
N ASN A 179 4.44 -2.62 13.03
CA ASN A 179 5.54 -3.03 12.14
C ASN A 179 6.05 -4.43 12.50
N ALA A 180 6.10 -4.79 13.78
CA ALA A 180 6.49 -6.13 14.21
C ALA A 180 5.57 -7.23 13.64
N LEU A 181 4.24 -6.99 13.63
CA LEU A 181 3.30 -7.92 12.99
C LEU A 181 3.52 -7.97 11.47
N ALA A 182 3.72 -6.82 10.82
CA ALA A 182 4.01 -6.76 9.39
C ALA A 182 5.30 -7.53 9.03
N GLU A 183 6.35 -7.39 9.83
CA GLU A 183 7.60 -8.14 9.69
C GLU A 183 7.40 -9.64 9.87
N GLN A 184 6.61 -10.06 10.87
CA GLN A 184 6.25 -11.46 11.08
C GLN A 184 5.51 -12.05 9.87
N LEU A 185 4.57 -11.29 9.27
CA LEU A 185 3.86 -11.70 8.07
C LEU A 185 4.81 -11.87 6.88
N LEU A 186 5.80 -10.99 6.72
CA LEU A 186 6.82 -11.16 5.67
C LEU A 186 7.70 -12.39 5.92
N VAL A 187 8.13 -12.64 7.16
CA VAL A 187 8.89 -13.85 7.50
C VAL A 187 8.09 -15.12 7.18
N GLN A 188 6.78 -15.09 7.39
CA GLN A 188 5.91 -16.24 7.19
C GLN A 188 5.59 -16.48 5.70
N TRP A 189 5.35 -15.41 4.92
CA TRP A 189 4.73 -15.53 3.61
C TRP A 189 5.52 -14.95 2.44
N ALA A 190 6.51 -14.08 2.67
CA ALA A 190 7.25 -13.48 1.58
C ALA A 190 8.13 -14.51 0.86
N SER A 191 8.01 -14.55 -0.46
CA SER A 191 8.85 -15.33 -1.36
C SER A 191 10.33 -14.91 -1.27
N ASP A 192 11.24 -15.80 -1.67
CA ASP A 192 12.66 -15.48 -1.90
C ASP A 192 12.95 -15.20 -3.39
N ARG A 193 11.90 -15.09 -4.20
CA ARG A 193 12.00 -14.87 -5.66
C ARG A 193 11.65 -13.45 -6.07
N ASP A 194 11.25 -12.60 -5.13
CA ASP A 194 10.92 -11.21 -5.40
C ASP A 194 11.17 -10.32 -4.18
N ASP A 195 11.12 -9.01 -4.41
CA ASP A 195 10.86 -8.03 -3.36
C ASP A 195 9.47 -8.25 -2.74
N ALA A 196 9.28 -7.91 -1.47
CA ALA A 196 7.97 -8.03 -0.82
C ALA A 196 7.68 -6.88 0.13
N GLY A 197 6.47 -6.35 0.03
CA GLY A 197 5.97 -5.26 0.87
C GLY A 197 4.59 -5.58 1.40
N ILE A 198 4.33 -5.16 2.63
CA ILE A 198 3.01 -5.25 3.24
C ILE A 198 2.71 -4.00 4.08
N LEU A 199 1.47 -3.53 3.99
CA LEU A 199 0.89 -2.49 4.82
C LEU A 199 -0.43 -3.00 5.39
N ILE A 200 -0.56 -2.97 6.71
CA ILE A 200 -1.76 -3.35 7.45
C ILE A 200 -2.35 -2.16 8.18
N TYR A 201 -3.67 -2.07 8.19
CA TYR A 201 -4.44 -1.06 8.93
C TYR A 201 -5.65 -1.72 9.58
N GLN A 202 -5.91 -1.45 10.86
CA GLN A 202 -7.19 -1.74 11.51
C GLN A 202 -7.92 -0.42 11.76
N HIS A 203 -9.17 -0.33 11.31
CA HIS A 203 -10.00 0.83 11.57
C HIS A 203 -10.44 0.87 13.04
N GLU A 204 -10.37 2.04 13.67
CA GLU A 204 -10.80 2.28 15.05
C GLU A 204 -12.15 2.98 15.14
#